data_AF-A0A832X7Z3-F1
#
_entry.id   AF-A0A832X7Z3-F1
#
_cell.length_a   1.000
_cell.length_b   1.000
_cell.length_c   1.000
_cell.angle_alpha   90.00
_cell.angle_beta   90.00
_cell.angle_gamma   90.00
#
_symmetry.space_group_name_H-M   'P 1'
#
loop_
_entity.id
_entity.type
_entity.pdbx_description
1 polymer ?
#
loop_
_entity_poly.entity_id
_entity_poly.type
_entity_poly.pdbx_seq_one_letter_code
_entity_poly.pdbx_strand_id
1 'polypeptide(L)'
;MKTIDASRGVKLTGSGKALVVTLLFRLFFGGYLAGMDQYAFNDLESALTVLVIYGLLGFFAALFILGKRYGLLGIIGLDVVFIILQSAFIVISIGQIADAGMHDPLANWWATLLMFLFSLMTLLFSIRTYREAKHSI
;
A
#
# COMPACT_ATOMS: atom_id res chain seq x y z
N MET A 1 -37.23 -1.04 16.07
CA MET A 1 -36.93 -1.36 14.66
C MET A 1 -36.39 -0.08 14.01
N LYS A 2 -35.07 0.12 14.00
CA LYS A 2 -34.44 1.31 13.41
C LYS A 2 -34.18 1.01 11.93
N THR A 3 -34.84 1.77 11.07
CA THR A 3 -34.65 1.81 9.62
C THR A 3 -33.17 2.06 9.30
N ILE A 4 -32.54 1.10 8.62
CA ILE A 4 -31.21 1.27 8.03
C ILE A 4 -31.40 2.16 6.80
N ASP A 5 -31.18 3.45 7.00
CA ASP A 5 -31.24 4.47 5.97
C ASP A 5 -30.04 4.27 5.01
N ALA A 6 -30.32 3.70 3.83
CA ALA A 6 -29.35 3.43 2.77
C ALA A 6 -28.75 4.70 2.14
N SER A 7 -29.11 5.89 2.63
CA SER A 7 -28.63 7.20 2.16
C SER A 7 -27.40 7.75 2.91
N ARG A 8 -26.97 7.13 4.01
CA ARG A 8 -25.77 7.60 4.76
C ARG A 8 -24.50 6.98 4.20
N GLY A 9 -23.89 7.63 3.22
CA GLY A 9 -22.50 7.38 2.86
C GLY A 9 -21.63 7.35 4.12
N VAL A 10 -20.82 6.30 4.27
CA VAL A 10 -19.93 6.12 5.44
C VAL A 10 -19.07 7.38 5.57
N LYS A 11 -19.33 8.18 6.62
CA LYS A 11 -18.61 9.43 6.82
C LYS A 11 -17.20 9.10 7.29
N LEU A 12 -16.25 9.11 6.36
CA LEU A 12 -14.84 8.86 6.64
C LEU A 12 -14.31 9.86 7.68
N THR A 13 -13.66 9.34 8.71
CA THR A 13 -12.91 10.14 9.69
C THR A 13 -11.72 10.83 9.03
N GLY A 14 -11.11 11.80 9.69
CA GLY A 14 -9.89 12.46 9.18
C GLY A 14 -8.78 11.45 8.86
N SER A 15 -8.56 10.48 9.76
CA SER A 15 -7.65 9.35 9.57
C SER A 15 -8.04 8.48 8.37
N GLY A 16 -9.33 8.22 8.18
CA GLY A 16 -9.84 7.45 7.04
C GLY A 16 -9.63 8.17 5.70
N LYS A 17 -9.80 9.49 5.65
CA LYS A 17 -9.50 10.28 4.45
C LYS A 17 -8.01 10.29 4.13
N ALA A 18 -7.17 10.48 5.14
CA ALA A 18 -5.71 10.41 5.00
C ALA A 18 -5.28 9.03 4.48
N LEU A 19 -5.88 7.95 5.00
CA LEU A 19 -5.65 6.59 4.53
C LEU A 19 -5.97 6.42 3.04
N VAL A 20 -7.11 6.94 2.57
CA VAL A 20 -7.48 6.90 1.15
C VAL A 20 -6.45 7.62 0.29
N VAL A 21 -6.02 8.82 0.70
CA VAL A 21 -5.00 9.59 -0.03
C VAL A 21 -3.69 8.83 -0.11
N THR A 22 -3.23 8.22 1.00
CA THR A 22 -2.00 7.42 1.00
C THR A 22 -2.11 6.16 0.14
N LEU A 23 -3.27 5.50 0.12
CA LEU A 23 -3.51 4.33 -0.71
C LEU A 23 -3.52 4.68 -2.20
N LEU A 24 -4.20 5.78 -2.58
CA LEU A 24 -4.21 6.25 -3.96
C LEU A 24 -2.80 6.61 -4.44
N PHE A 25 -2.04 7.35 -3.63
CA PHE A 25 -0.66 7.66 -3.96
C PHE A 25 0.14 6.38 -4.23
N ARG A 26 0.03 5.38 -3.34
CA ARG A 26 0.78 4.11 -3.50
C ARG A 26 0.37 3.32 -4.73
N LEU A 27 -0.92 3.26 -5.05
CA LEU A 27 -1.41 2.57 -6.24
C LEU A 27 -0.88 3.25 -7.52
N PHE A 28 -0.94 4.58 -7.61
CA PHE A 28 -0.45 5.30 -8.78
C PHE A 28 1.07 5.30 -8.88
N PHE A 29 1.77 5.59 -7.78
CA PHE A 29 3.22 5.66 -7.76
C PHE A 29 3.85 4.27 -7.95
N GLY A 30 3.30 3.25 -7.31
CA GLY A 30 3.71 1.86 -7.50
C GLY A 30 3.47 1.35 -8.92
N GLY A 31 2.30 1.66 -9.49
CA GLY A 31 2.00 1.35 -10.89
C GLY A 31 2.93 2.08 -11.86
N TYR A 32 3.28 3.34 -11.58
CA TYR A 32 4.26 4.08 -12.35
C TYR A 32 5.65 3.41 -12.33
N LEU A 33 6.14 3.02 -11.15
CA LEU A 33 7.44 2.35 -11.02
C LEU A 33 7.47 1.03 -11.81
N ALA A 34 6.41 0.21 -11.69
CA ALA A 34 6.30 -1.04 -12.45
C ALA A 34 6.24 -0.80 -13.96
N GLY A 35 5.51 0.23 -14.40
CA GLY A 35 5.42 0.58 -15.81
C GLY A 35 6.77 1.05 -16.38
N MET A 36 7.52 1.83 -15.62
CA MET A 36 8.87 2.26 -15.99
C MET A 36 9.85 1.09 -16.06
N ASP A 37 9.77 0.17 -15.10
CA ASP A 37 10.61 -1.03 -15.05
C ASP A 37 10.33 -1.97 -16.23
N GLN A 38 9.05 -2.25 -16.52
CA GLN A 38 8.64 -3.01 -17.69
C GLN A 38 9.07 -2.34 -19.00
N TYR A 39 8.94 -1.01 -19.10
CA TYR A 39 9.33 -0.26 -20.30
C TYR A 39 10.84 -0.30 -20.54
N ALA A 40 11.64 -0.19 -19.48
CA ALA A 40 13.09 -0.14 -19.59
C ALA A 40 13.75 -1.52 -19.75
N PHE A 41 13.21 -2.56 -19.09
CA PHE A 41 13.87 -3.87 -18.97
C PHE A 41 13.06 -5.05 -19.51
N ASN A 42 11.80 -4.84 -19.90
CA ASN A 42 10.89 -5.87 -20.43
C ASN A 42 10.76 -7.10 -19.48
N ASP A 43 10.79 -6.88 -18.17
CA ASP A 43 10.69 -7.92 -17.15
C ASP A 43 9.24 -8.19 -16.73
N LEU A 44 8.60 -9.09 -17.48
CA LEU A 44 7.20 -9.47 -17.28
C LEU A 44 6.94 -10.14 -15.92
N GLU A 45 7.91 -10.87 -15.37
CA GLU A 45 7.74 -11.58 -14.09
C GLU A 45 7.66 -10.58 -12.93
N SER A 46 8.56 -9.60 -12.93
CA SER A 46 8.52 -8.48 -11.96
C SER A 46 7.24 -7.66 -12.12
N ALA A 47 6.85 -7.32 -13.35
CA ALA A 47 5.61 -6.57 -13.60
C ALA A 47 4.35 -7.30 -13.11
N LEU A 48 4.25 -8.61 -13.33
CA LEU A 48 3.14 -9.44 -12.83
C LEU A 48 3.11 -9.49 -11.30
N THR A 49 4.27 -9.66 -10.67
CA THR A 49 4.39 -9.68 -9.20
C THR A 49 3.87 -8.38 -8.60
N VAL A 50 4.29 -7.25 -9.20
CA VAL A 50 3.85 -5.92 -8.77
C VAL A 50 2.34 -5.74 -9.00
N LEU A 51 1.82 -6.17 -10.14
CA LEU A 51 0.39 -6.11 -10.45
C LEU A 51 -0.46 -6.90 -9.45
N VAL A 52 -0.02 -8.10 -9.06
CA VAL A 52 -0.71 -8.91 -8.03
C VAL A 52 -0.72 -8.18 -6.68
N ILE A 53 0.44 -7.65 -6.27
CA ILE A 53 0.61 -6.93 -5.00
C ILE A 53 -0.29 -5.69 -4.92
N TYR A 54 -0.26 -4.82 -5.93
CA TYR A 54 -1.09 -3.61 -5.93
C TYR A 54 -2.55 -3.91 -6.25
N GLY A 55 -2.84 -4.99 -6.97
CA GLY A 55 -4.20 -5.51 -7.15
C GLY A 55 -4.83 -5.93 -5.83
N LEU A 56 -4.09 -6.65 -4.98
CA LEU A 56 -4.51 -7.01 -3.63
C LEU A 56 -4.72 -5.77 -2.75
N LEU A 57 -3.80 -4.80 -2.80
CA LEU A 57 -3.95 -3.54 -2.07
C LEU A 57 -5.21 -2.78 -2.51
N GLY A 58 -5.45 -2.69 -3.83
CA GLY A 58 -6.63 -2.07 -4.42
C GLY A 58 -7.92 -2.78 -4.03
N PHE A 59 -7.91 -4.11 -3.99
CA PHE A 59 -9.04 -4.93 -3.55
C PHE A 59 -9.41 -4.64 -2.08
N PHE A 60 -8.44 -4.64 -1.17
CA PHE A 60 -8.70 -4.32 0.24
C PHE A 60 -9.07 -2.85 0.45
N ALA A 61 -8.49 -1.94 -0.33
CA ALA A 61 -8.89 -0.53 -0.36
C ALA A 61 -10.36 -0.37 -0.77
N ALA A 62 -10.81 -1.08 -1.82
CA ALA A 62 -12.20 -1.07 -2.25
C ALA A 62 -13.12 -1.62 -1.15
N LEU A 63 -12.76 -2.75 -0.52
CA LEU A 63 -13.50 -3.29 0.62
C LEU A 63 -13.64 -2.28 1.76
N PHE A 64 -12.55 -1.57 2.10
CA PHE A 64 -12.56 -0.52 3.10
C PHE A 64 -13.52 0.64 2.72
N ILE A 65 -13.45 1.13 1.48
CA ILE A 65 -14.31 2.22 0.98
C ILE A 65 -15.79 1.80 1.02
N LEU A 66 -16.09 0.52 0.75
CA LEU A 66 -17.43 -0.06 0.88
C LEU A 66 -17.88 -0.29 2.34
N GLY A 67 -17.10 0.16 3.32
CA GLY A 67 -17.40 0.04 4.75
C GLY A 67 -17.17 -1.36 5.32
N LYS A 68 -16.51 -2.27 4.58
CA LYS A 68 -16.20 -3.62 5.07
C LYS A 68 -14.93 -3.57 5.93
N ARG A 69 -15.09 -3.86 7.22
CA ARG A 69 -14.01 -3.80 8.22
C ARG A 69 -12.83 -4.72 7.90
N TYR A 70 -13.07 -5.85 7.25
CA TYR A 70 -12.01 -6.76 6.80
C TYR A 70 -11.07 -6.12 5.76
N GLY A 71 -11.52 -5.08 5.04
CA GLY A 71 -10.67 -4.27 4.17
C GLY A 71 -9.52 -3.62 4.93
N LEU A 72 -9.79 -3.04 6.11
CA LEU A 72 -8.75 -2.45 6.96
C LEU A 72 -7.77 -3.49 7.49
N LEU A 73 -8.27 -4.67 7.90
CA LEU A 73 -7.40 -5.75 8.36
C LEU A 73 -6.47 -6.25 7.25
N GLY A 74 -6.99 -6.36 6.02
CA GLY A 74 -6.19 -6.72 4.86
C GLY A 74 -5.13 -5.67 4.51
N ILE A 75 -5.48 -4.38 4.57
CA ILE A 75 -4.51 -3.28 4.37
C ILE A 75 -3.40 -3.35 5.42
N ILE A 76 -3.75 -3.50 6.71
CA ILE A 76 -2.78 -3.61 7.80
C ILE A 76 -1.84 -4.81 7.57
N GLY A 77 -2.41 -5.98 7.23
CA GLY A 77 -1.63 -7.20 6.99
C GLY A 77 -0.67 -7.05 5.82
N LEU A 78 -1.15 -6.54 4.69
CA LEU A 78 -0.30 -6.29 3.51
C LEU A 78 0.80 -5.27 3.81
N ASP A 79 0.49 -4.20 4.53
CA ASP A 79 1.49 -3.18 4.85
C ASP A 79 2.60 -3.68 5.76
N VAL A 80 2.29 -4.56 6.71
CA VAL A 80 3.32 -5.21 7.52
C VAL A 80 4.26 -6.03 6.62
N VAL A 81 3.71 -6.81 5.69
CA VAL A 81 4.52 -7.59 4.74
C VAL A 81 5.38 -6.66 3.87
N PHE A 82 4.82 -5.58 3.32
CA PHE A 82 5.57 -4.63 2.50
C PHE A 82 6.70 -3.95 3.27
N ILE A 83 6.45 -3.56 4.52
CA ILE A 83 7.49 -2.95 5.36
C ILE A 83 8.62 -3.94 5.60
N ILE A 84 8.32 -5.22 5.87
CA ILE A 84 9.34 -6.25 6.05
C ILE A 84 10.16 -6.44 4.76
N LEU A 85 9.49 -6.61 3.61
CA LEU A 85 10.17 -6.82 2.33
C LEU A 85 11.02 -5.62 1.93
N GLN A 86 10.50 -4.40 2.07
CA GLN A 86 11.25 -3.17 1.79
C GLN A 86 12.42 -2.99 2.76
N SER A 87 12.25 -3.34 4.04
CA SER A 87 13.36 -3.31 5.01
C SER A 87 14.46 -4.30 4.63
N ALA A 88 14.11 -5.53 4.26
CA ALA A 88 15.06 -6.53 3.79
C ALA A 88 15.81 -6.05 2.53
N PHE A 89 15.08 -5.49 1.56
CA PHE A 89 15.66 -4.92 0.34
C PHE A 89 16.62 -3.78 0.64
N ILE A 90 16.26 -2.85 1.54
CA ILE A 90 17.12 -1.73 1.96
C ILE A 90 18.40 -2.25 2.60
N VAL A 91 18.30 -3.22 3.51
CA VAL A 91 19.47 -3.82 4.19
C VAL A 91 20.41 -4.48 3.19
N ILE A 92 19.87 -5.28 2.26
CA ILE A 92 20.66 -5.96 1.22
C ILE A 92 21.33 -4.95 0.28
N SER A 93 20.59 -3.91 -0.12
CA SER A 93 21.09 -2.84 -1.00
C SER A 93 22.22 -2.03 -0.36
N ILE A 94 22.07 -1.64 0.90
CA ILE A 94 23.12 -0.92 1.66
C ILE A 94 24.32 -1.82 1.92
N GLY A 95 24.09 -3.12 2.17
CA GLY A 95 25.16 -4.09 2.38
C GLY A 95 26.01 -4.36 1.14
N GLN A 96 25.65 -3.81 -0.04
CA GLN A 96 26.27 -4.13 -1.33
C GLN A 96 26.31 -5.63 -1.65
N ILE A 97 25.46 -6.41 -0.97
CA ILE A 97 25.20 -7.84 -1.27
C ILE A 97 24.19 -7.94 -2.45
N ALA A 98 23.80 -6.78 -3.00
CA ALA A 98 23.01 -6.61 -4.19
C ALA A 98 23.59 -7.39 -5.38
N ASP A 99 22.88 -8.44 -5.77
CA ASP A 99 23.19 -9.23 -6.97
C ASP A 99 23.15 -8.35 -8.22
N ALA A 100 23.96 -8.68 -9.24
CA ALA A 100 24.15 -7.88 -10.46
C ALA A 100 22.86 -7.72 -11.31
N GLY A 101 21.79 -8.44 -10.96
CA GLY A 101 20.46 -8.32 -11.56
C GLY A 101 19.60 -7.19 -10.99
N MET A 102 19.98 -6.52 -9.89
CA MET A 102 19.30 -5.30 -9.47
C MET A 102 19.81 -4.13 -10.30
N HIS A 103 19.00 -3.66 -11.24
CA HIS A 103 19.28 -2.47 -12.02
C HIS A 103 19.41 -1.24 -11.10
N ASP A 104 20.65 -0.79 -10.86
CA ASP A 104 21.04 0.38 -10.05
C ASP A 104 20.15 0.68 -8.82
N PRO A 105 20.25 -0.11 -7.73
CA PRO A 105 19.55 0.16 -6.48
C PRO A 105 19.88 1.55 -5.91
N LEU A 106 21.07 2.07 -6.20
CA LEU A 106 21.52 3.42 -5.82
C LEU A 106 20.96 4.53 -6.70
N ALA A 107 20.44 4.27 -7.91
CA ALA A 107 19.77 5.31 -8.71
C ALA A 107 18.32 5.50 -8.27
N ASN A 108 17.69 4.43 -7.77
CA ASN A 108 16.28 4.39 -7.41
C ASN A 108 16.00 4.43 -5.89
N TRP A 109 17.02 4.74 -5.07
CA TRP A 109 16.91 4.80 -3.60
C TRP A 109 15.78 5.72 -3.10
N TRP A 110 15.53 6.82 -3.81
CA TRP A 110 14.49 7.79 -3.48
C TRP A 110 13.09 7.17 -3.62
N ALA A 111 12.89 6.31 -4.62
CA ALA A 111 11.62 5.62 -4.85
C ALA A 111 11.34 4.60 -3.74
N THR A 112 12.36 3.83 -3.36
CA THR A 112 12.30 2.90 -2.22
C THR A 112 12.00 3.62 -0.91
N LEU A 113 12.64 4.77 -0.66
CA LEU A 113 12.41 5.56 0.54
C LEU A 113 10.99 6.16 0.59
N LEU A 114 10.48 6.68 -0.53
CA LEU A 114 9.10 7.15 -0.63
C LEU A 114 8.10 6.01 -0.40
N MET A 115 8.32 4.86 -1.04
CA MET A 115 7.48 3.67 -0.84
C MET A 115 7.45 3.23 0.62
N PHE A 116 8.59 3.30 1.31
CA PHE A 116 8.69 2.95 2.73
C PHE A 116 7.93 3.93 3.61
N LEU A 117 8.13 5.24 3.42
CA LEU A 117 7.41 6.28 4.14
C LEU A 117 5.89 6.14 3.97
N PHE A 118 5.43 5.94 2.73
CA PHE A 118 4.00 5.78 2.47
C PHE A 118 3.44 4.47 3.02
N SER A 119 4.23 3.39 3.06
CA SER A 119 3.83 2.13 3.70
C SER A 119 3.65 2.32 5.22
N LEU A 120 4.57 3.04 5.87
CA LEU A 120 4.44 3.41 7.28
C LEU A 120 3.22 4.30 7.55
N MET A 121 3.00 5.33 6.73
CA MET A 121 1.83 6.20 6.87
C MET A 121 0.51 5.43 6.69
N THR A 122 0.46 4.53 5.70
CA THR A 122 -0.72 3.69 5.45
C THR A 122 -0.99 2.77 6.64
N LEU A 123 0.04 2.15 7.22
CA LEU A 123 -0.08 1.35 8.43
C LEU A 123 -0.59 2.17 9.62
N LEU A 124 -0.03 3.36 9.85
CA LEU A 124 -0.44 4.23 10.95
C LEU A 124 -1.90 4.68 10.82
N PHE A 125 -2.30 5.14 9.63
CA PHE A 125 -3.68 5.59 9.40
C PHE A 125 -4.68 4.44 9.37
N SER A 126 -4.30 3.26 8.87
CA SER A 126 -5.17 2.08 8.90
C SER A 126 -5.43 1.60 10.33
N ILE A 127 -4.40 1.56 11.19
CA ILE A 127 -4.56 1.25 12.61
C ILE A 127 -5.45 2.29 13.31
N ARG A 128 -5.20 3.59 13.08
CA ARG A 128 -6.03 4.67 13.67
C ARG A 128 -7.49 4.55 13.22
N THR A 129 -7.72 4.40 11.92
CA THR A 129 -9.07 4.25 11.35
C THR A 129 -9.76 2.99 11.89
N TYR A 130 -9.03 1.89 12.06
CA TYR A 130 -9.58 0.66 12.64
C TYR A 130 -10.00 0.82 14.10
N ARG A 131 -9.23 1.59 14.89
CA ARG A 131 -9.58 1.92 16.28
C ARG A 131 -10.79 2.86 16.33
N GLU A 132 -10.82 3.91 15.52
CA GLU A 132 -11.94 4.85 15.44
C GLU A 132 -13.24 4.16 15.02
N ALA A 133 -13.17 3.26 14.04
CA ALA A 133 -14.30 2.45 13.58
C ALA A 133 -14.83 1.49 14.67
N LYS A 134 -14.00 1.09 15.64
CA LYS A 134 -14.43 0.26 16.78
C LYS A 134 -15.29 1.04 17.79
N HIS A 135 -15.09 2.35 17.90
CA HIS A 135 -15.79 3.21 18.87
C HIS A 135 -17.08 3.83 18.32
N SER A 136 -17.39 3.62 17.04
CA SER A 136 -18.55 4.18 16.34
C SER A 136 -19.65 3.16 16.04
N ILE A 137 -19.49 1.92 16.53
CA ILE A 137 -20.47 0.82 16.53
C ILE A 137 -20.84 0.56 17.99
#